data_AF-A0AA51J3C3-F1
#
_entry.id   AF-A0AA51J3C3-F1
#
_cell.length_a   1.000
_cell.length_b   1.000
_cell.length_c   1.000
_cell.angle_alpha   90.00
_cell.angle_beta   90.00
_cell.angle_gamma   90.00
#
_symmetry.space_group_name_H-M   'P 1'
#
loop_
_entity.id
_entity.type
_entity.pdbx_description
1 polymer ?
#
loop_
_entity_poly.entity_id
_entity_poly.type
_entity_poly.pdbx_seq_one_letter_code
_entity_poly.pdbx_strand_id
1 'polypeptide(L)' 'ANKQDMAGCLTVAEVHQALGLDALRDRTFQIFKTSAVRGEGLDQAMDWLSNA' A
#
# COMPACT_ATOMS: atom_id res chain seq x y z
N ALA A 1 2.10 1.09 0.50
CA ALA A 1 2.48 2.35 1.15
C ALA A 1 3.49 2.04 2.25
N ASN A 2 4.79 2.13 1.93
CA ASN A 2 5.89 1.78 2.84
C ASN A 2 6.26 2.95 3.79
N LYS A 3 7.13 2.68 4.78
CA LYS A 3 7.64 3.62 5.79
C LYS A 3 6.56 4.16 6.73
N GLN A 4 5.55 3.35 7.01
CA GLN A 4 4.42 3.75 7.85
C GLN A 4 4.75 3.80 9.36
N ASP A 5 5.99 3.45 9.70
CA ASP A 5 6.61 3.65 11.01
C ASP A 5 7.11 5.09 11.23
N MET A 6 7.24 5.90 10.17
CA MET A 6 7.75 7.27 10.26
C MET A 6 6.64 8.28 10.60
N ALA A 7 6.99 9.28 11.42
CA ALA A 7 6.13 10.45 11.63
C ALA A 7 5.97 11.25 10.33
N GLY A 8 4.77 11.78 10.11
CA GLY A 8 4.44 12.54 8.89
C GLY A 8 4.29 11.69 7.63
N CYS A 9 4.23 10.35 7.75
CA CYS A 9 3.87 9.51 6.63
C CYS A 9 2.41 9.77 6.19
N LEU A 10 2.17 9.67 4.89
CA LEU A 10 0.81 9.75 4.35
C LEU A 10 0.03 8.50 4.71
N THR A 11 -1.27 8.67 4.94
CA THR A 11 -2.22 7.56 5.06
C THR A 11 -2.38 6.84 3.73
N VAL A 12 -2.92 5.61 3.76
CA VAL A 12 -3.21 4.84 2.54
C VAL A 12 -4.15 5.60 1.59
N ALA A 13 -5.15 6.31 2.13
CA ALA A 13 -6.08 7.10 1.33
C ALA A 13 -5.39 8.29 0.64
N GLU A 14 -4.52 9.00 1.35
CA GLU A 14 -3.74 10.10 0.77
C GLU A 14 -2.77 9.60 -0.30
N VAL A 15 -2.14 8.43 -0.09
CA VAL A 15 -1.30 7.78 -1.12
C VAL A 15 -2.12 7.39 -2.35
N HIS A 16 -3.35 6.88 -2.17
CA HIS A 16 -4.25 6.55 -3.27
C HIS A 16 -4.54 7.77 -4.15
N GLN A 17 -4.91 8.88 -3.50
CA GLN A 17 -5.18 10.16 -4.18
C GLN A 17 -3.93 10.73 -4.84
N ALA A 18 -2.79 10.77 -4.14
CA ALA A 18 -1.54 11.33 -4.65
C ALA A 18 -1.00 10.57 -5.86
N LEU A 19 -1.26 9.26 -5.95
CA LEU A 19 -0.90 8.43 -7.09
C LEU A 19 -1.96 8.41 -8.20
N GLY A 20 -3.11 9.09 -8.01
CA GLY A 20 -4.19 9.16 -8.98
C GLY A 20 -4.83 7.79 -9.29
N LEU A 21 -4.85 6.88 -8.32
CA LEU A 21 -5.29 5.51 -8.56
C LEU A 21 -6.78 5.38 -8.86
N ASP A 22 -7.59 6.41 -8.57
CA ASP A 22 -9.01 6.48 -8.97
C ASP A 22 -9.20 6.42 -10.49
N ALA A 23 -8.17 6.79 -11.27
CA ALA A 23 -8.20 6.73 -12.73
C ALA A 23 -7.94 5.32 -13.28
N LEU A 24 -7.36 4.41 -12.50
CA LEU A 24 -7.07 3.04 -12.93
C LEU A 24 -8.35 2.19 -12.83
N ARG A 25 -8.82 1.69 -13.98
CA ARG A 25 -10.05 0.88 -14.07
C ARG A 25 -9.87 -0.46 -14.76
N ASP A 26 -8.73 -0.65 -15.42
CA ASP A 26 -8.41 -1.77 -16.31
C ASP A 26 -7.53 -2.84 -15.65
N ARG A 27 -7.14 -2.64 -14.39
CA ARG A 27 -6.33 -3.59 -13.62
C ARG A 27 -6.74 -3.61 -12.16
N THR A 28 -6.64 -4.79 -11.55
CA THR A 28 -6.79 -4.96 -10.11
C THR A 28 -5.51 -4.46 -9.43
N PHE A 29 -5.68 -3.69 -8.36
CA PHE A 29 -4.59 -3.25 -7.51
C PHE A 29 -5.08 -3.16 -6.06
N GLN A 30 -4.13 -3.12 -5.12
CA GLN A 30 -4.40 -2.89 -3.72
C GLN A 30 -3.24 -2.12 -3.08
N ILE A 31 -3.54 -1.20 -2.17
CA ILE A 31 -2.52 -0.54 -1.34
C ILE A 31 -2.51 -1.16 0.05
N PHE A 32 -1.34 -1.65 0.46
CA PHE A 32 -1.10 -2.12 1.82
C PHE A 32 -0.32 -1.09 2.63
N LYS A 33 -0.69 -0.89 3.89
CA LYS A 33 0.13 -0.17 4.87
C LYS A 33 1.30 -1.06 5.26
N THR A 34 2.54 -0.63 5.04
CA THR A 34 3.72 -1.45 5.32
C THR A 34 4.85 -0.69 6.01
N SER A 35 5.65 -1.42 6.80
CA SER A 35 6.94 -0.96 7.31
C SER A 35 7.99 -2.03 7.03
N ALA A 36 8.85 -1.81 6.04
CA ALA A 36 9.90 -2.77 5.69
C ALA A 36 10.88 -3.05 6.85
N VAL A 37 11.15 -2.04 7.68
CA VAL A 37 12.08 -2.18 8.83
C VAL A 37 11.46 -2.92 10.01
N ARG A 38 10.13 -2.91 10.14
CA ARG A 38 9.40 -3.66 11.18
C ARG A 38 8.81 -4.98 10.68
N GLY A 39 8.84 -5.23 9.37
CA GLY A 39 8.16 -6.36 8.74
C GLY A 39 6.63 -6.22 8.66
N GLU A 40 6.06 -5.11 9.09
CA GLU A 40 4.60 -4.94 9.17
C GLU A 40 3.96 -4.87 7.78
N GLY A 41 2.86 -5.62 7.61
CA GLY A 41 2.03 -5.62 6.41
C GLY A 41 2.65 -6.26 5.16
N LEU A 42 3.88 -6.78 5.25
CA LEU A 42 4.56 -7.41 4.11
C LEU A 42 3.93 -8.75 3.74
N ASP A 43 3.71 -9.63 4.72
CA ASP A 43 3.13 -10.96 4.48
C ASP A 43 1.74 -10.84 3.86
N GLN A 44 0.88 -10.00 4.43
CA GLN A 44 -0.46 -9.74 3.87
C GLN A 44 -0.39 -9.20 2.43
N ALA A 45 0.57 -8.33 2.12
CA ALA A 45 0.72 -7.79 0.76
C ALA A 45 1.20 -8.87 -0.22
N MET A 46 2.11 -9.75 0.20
CA MET A 46 2.61 -10.85 -0.61
C MET A 46 1.55 -11.94 -0.80
N ASP A 47 0.80 -12.26 0.25
CA ASP A 47 -0.32 -13.20 0.18
C ASP A 47 -1.36 -12.72 -0.80
N TRP A 48 -1.75 -11.43 -0.75
CA TRP A 48 -2.66 -10.86 -1.72
C TRP A 48 -2.11 -11.00 -3.14
N LEU A 49 -0.85 -10.62 -3.37
CA LEU A 49 -0.24 -10.70 -4.70
C LEU A 49 -0.18 -12.13 -5.23
N SER A 50 0.09 -13.12 -4.37
CA SER A 50 0.18 -14.53 -4.77
C SER A 50 -1.18 -15.14 -5.16
N ASN A 51 -2.27 -14.57 -4.63
CA ASN A 51 -3.64 -15.04 -4.84
C ASN A 51 -4.48 -14.11 -5.75
N ALA A 52 -3.88 -13.02 -6.24
CA ALA A 52 -4.53 -12.01 -7.08
C ALA A 52 -4.58 -12.39 -8.57
#